data_AF-F3YCT1-F1
#
_entry.id   AF-F3YCT1-F1
#
_cell.length_a   1.000
_cell.length_b   1.000
_cell.length_c   1.000
_cell.angle_alpha   90.00
_cell.angle_beta   90.00
_cell.angle_gamma   90.00
#
_symmetry.space_group_name_H-M   'P 1'
#
loop_
_entity.id
_entity.type
_entity.pdbx_description
1 polymer ?
#
loop_
_entity_poly.entity_id
_entity_poly.type
_entity_poly.pdbx_seq_one_letter_code
_entity_poly.pdbx_strand_id
1 'polypeptide(L)'
;MNHHYYAASSDLHGWNASQTHIIRSQTNNILGNYSTSYILPGTEKDYSHVTQTGFFVKVKGKKQETVIYCGDRWADFAWNGLGYNQWMPISANEKDIQLHSLSNWKLNTVTGEWQVGDNNNYILNPEFAADRIIVNKLTGWENQLEENSANFVSNVSP
;
A
#
# COMPACT_ATOMS: atom_id res chain seq x y z
N MET A 1 -13.98 5.65 -7.69
CA MET A 1 -14.80 5.31 -6.50
C MET A 1 -15.63 6.52 -6.15
N ASN A 2 -16.80 6.41 -5.53
CA ASN A 2 -17.63 7.57 -5.11
C ASN A 2 -17.89 8.61 -6.22
N HIS A 3 -18.14 8.19 -7.47
CA HIS A 3 -18.28 9.08 -8.63
C HIS A 3 -17.07 9.96 -8.97
N HIS A 4 -15.89 9.64 -8.43
CA HIS A 4 -14.62 10.30 -8.75
C HIS A 4 -13.65 9.37 -9.49
N TYR A 5 -12.83 9.99 -10.32
CA TYR A 5 -11.65 9.39 -10.94
C TYR A 5 -10.45 9.55 -10.02
N TYR A 6 -9.60 8.54 -10.02
CA TYR A 6 -8.37 8.50 -9.24
C TYR A 6 -7.25 8.10 -10.18
N ALA A 7 -6.13 8.81 -10.12
CA ALA A 7 -4.88 8.39 -10.74
C ALA A 7 -3.86 8.16 -9.63
N ALA A 8 -3.09 7.09 -9.76
CA ALA A 8 -2.07 6.73 -8.79
C ALA A 8 -0.69 6.76 -9.43
N SER A 9 0.31 7.09 -8.63
CA SER A 9 1.72 7.10 -9.03
C SER A 9 2.60 6.66 -7.88
N SER A 10 3.89 6.48 -8.15
CA SER A 10 4.93 6.19 -7.18
C SER A 10 5.99 7.29 -7.18
N ASP A 11 6.91 7.23 -6.22
CA ASP A 11 8.12 8.05 -6.25
C ASP A 11 9.10 7.55 -7.32
N LEU A 12 10.01 8.42 -7.75
CA LEU A 12 11.04 8.11 -8.75
C LEU A 12 12.27 7.43 -8.10
N HIS A 13 12.07 6.29 -7.45
CA HIS A 13 13.12 5.58 -6.70
C HIS A 13 13.70 4.36 -7.45
N GLY A 14 13.61 4.34 -8.78
CA GLY A 14 14.02 3.19 -9.58
C GLY A 14 13.21 1.94 -9.19
N TRP A 15 13.90 0.89 -8.77
CA TRP A 15 13.30 -0.38 -8.36
C TRP A 15 12.86 -0.44 -6.89
N ASN A 16 13.18 0.57 -6.08
CA ASN A 16 12.81 0.55 -4.67
C ASN A 16 11.30 0.79 -4.53
N ALA A 17 10.70 0.09 -3.57
CA ALA A 17 9.32 0.37 -3.17
C ALA A 17 9.18 1.81 -2.68
N SER A 18 7.98 2.37 -2.81
CA SER A 18 7.74 3.76 -2.46
C SER A 18 6.32 4.00 -2.00
N GLN A 19 6.02 5.22 -1.56
CA GLN A 19 4.65 5.57 -1.22
C GLN A 19 3.80 5.57 -2.49
N THR A 20 2.54 5.14 -2.35
CA THR A 20 1.55 5.30 -3.41
C THR A 20 0.95 6.70 -3.28
N HIS A 21 1.12 7.52 -4.31
CA HIS A 21 0.54 8.84 -4.40
C HIS A 21 -0.76 8.80 -5.20
N ILE A 22 -1.71 9.66 -4.86
CA ILE A 22 -3.03 9.74 -5.48
C ILE A 22 -3.36 11.19 -5.82
N ILE A 23 -3.95 11.38 -7.01
CA ILE A 23 -4.77 12.56 -7.32
C ILE A 23 -6.21 12.11 -7.56
N ARG A 24 -7.16 12.93 -7.13
CA ARG A 24 -8.60 12.66 -7.24
C ARG A 24 -9.28 13.77 -8.02
N SER A 25 -10.16 13.43 -8.96
CA SER A 25 -10.97 14.42 -9.66
C SER A 25 -11.91 15.12 -8.67
N GLN A 26 -12.03 16.45 -8.74
CA GLN A 26 -12.92 17.22 -7.85
C GLN A 26 -14.40 17.02 -8.20
N THR A 27 -14.68 16.60 -9.43
CA THR A 27 -16.02 16.30 -9.95
C THR A 27 -16.02 14.93 -10.62
N ASN A 28 -17.16 14.52 -11.19
CA ASN A 28 -17.29 13.31 -12.00
C ASN A 28 -16.85 13.49 -13.47
N ASN A 29 -15.94 14.44 -13.75
CA ASN A 29 -15.37 14.69 -15.06
C ASN A 29 -13.88 14.34 -15.06
N ILE A 30 -13.47 13.38 -15.91
CA ILE A 30 -12.07 12.94 -16.03
C ILE A 30 -11.14 14.04 -16.56
N LEU A 31 -11.68 14.99 -17.33
CA LEU A 31 -10.96 16.16 -17.86
C LEU A 31 -11.07 17.39 -16.94
N GLY A 32 -11.72 17.25 -15.79
CA GLY A 32 -11.91 18.33 -14.82
C GLY A 32 -10.69 18.57 -13.94
N ASN A 33 -10.84 19.45 -12.95
CA ASN A 33 -9.81 19.73 -11.97
C ASN A 33 -9.56 18.52 -11.06
N TYR A 34 -8.30 18.36 -10.63
CA TYR A 34 -7.88 17.35 -9.67
C TYR A 34 -7.39 18.00 -8.37
N SER A 35 -7.37 17.22 -7.29
CA SER A 35 -6.69 17.58 -6.05
C SER A 35 -5.19 17.74 -6.27
N THR A 36 -4.51 18.37 -5.31
CA THR A 36 -3.08 18.16 -5.14
C THR A 36 -2.81 16.67 -4.86
N SER A 37 -1.61 16.20 -5.20
CA SER A 37 -1.17 14.85 -4.85
C SER A 37 -1.17 14.66 -3.33
N TYR A 38 -1.58 13.48 -2.88
CA TYR A 38 -1.50 13.06 -1.49
C TYR A 38 -1.17 11.56 -1.41
N ILE A 39 -0.58 11.13 -0.28
CA ILE A 39 -0.24 9.72 -0.07
C ILE A 39 -1.53 8.93 0.17
N LEU A 40 -1.69 7.79 -0.50
CA LEU A 40 -2.79 6.85 -0.29
C LEU A 40 -2.76 6.36 1.16
N PRO A 41 -3.83 6.57 1.94
CA PRO A 41 -3.88 6.08 3.31
C PRO A 41 -3.68 4.56 3.40
N GLY A 42 -2.86 4.13 4.36
CA GLY A 42 -2.50 2.72 4.57
C GLY A 42 -1.22 2.28 3.85
N THR A 43 -0.47 3.21 3.26
CA THR A 43 0.78 2.93 2.53
C THR A 43 2.02 3.56 3.17
N GLU A 44 1.81 4.47 4.12
CA GLU A 44 2.82 5.36 4.69
C GLU A 44 3.90 4.60 5.48
N LYS A 45 3.51 3.46 6.06
CA LYS A 45 4.32 2.70 7.02
C LYS A 45 5.05 1.52 6.40
N ASP A 46 4.77 1.15 5.15
CA ASP A 46 5.43 0.02 4.52
C ASP A 46 5.53 0.09 3.01
N TYR A 47 5.28 1.26 2.41
CA TYR A 47 5.36 1.45 0.96
C TYR A 47 4.42 0.51 0.20
N SER A 48 3.13 0.53 0.58
CA SER A 48 2.12 -0.34 -0.02
C SER A 48 2.52 -1.82 0.06
N HIS A 49 2.87 -2.27 1.27
CA HIS A 49 3.35 -3.64 1.50
C HIS A 49 4.60 -3.98 0.67
N VAL A 50 5.55 -3.05 0.65
CA VAL A 50 6.85 -3.14 -0.04
C VAL A 50 6.66 -3.39 -1.54
N THR A 51 5.87 -2.53 -2.18
CA THR A 51 5.67 -2.56 -3.63
C THR A 51 5.71 -1.18 -4.25
N GLN A 52 5.78 -1.14 -5.57
CA GLN A 52 5.48 0.03 -6.37
C GLN A 52 4.09 -0.14 -7.02
N THR A 53 3.35 0.96 -7.14
CA THR A 53 2.05 0.97 -7.80
C THR A 53 2.15 0.53 -9.26
N GLY A 54 1.44 -0.55 -9.61
CA GLY A 54 1.27 -0.99 -10.99
C GLY A 54 -0.09 -0.56 -11.54
N PHE A 55 -1.13 -1.33 -11.25
CA PHE A 55 -2.48 -1.09 -11.77
C PHE A 55 -3.56 -1.42 -10.74
N PHE A 56 -4.83 -1.25 -11.14
CA PHE A 56 -5.98 -1.49 -10.28
C PHE A 56 -7.04 -2.31 -10.99
N VAL A 57 -7.67 -3.23 -10.26
CA VAL A 57 -8.79 -4.02 -10.76
C VAL A 57 -10.05 -3.66 -9.98
N LYS A 58 -11.15 -3.40 -10.68
CA LYS A 58 -12.45 -3.19 -10.04
C LYS A 58 -13.30 -4.45 -10.14
N VAL A 59 -13.65 -5.00 -8.99
CA VAL A 59 -14.59 -6.11 -8.86
C VAL A 59 -15.99 -5.54 -8.62
N LYS A 60 -16.90 -5.79 -9.57
CA LYS A 60 -18.31 -5.41 -9.48
C LYS A 60 -19.12 -6.53 -8.85
N GLY A 61 -19.01 -6.67 -7.54
CA GLY A 61 -19.75 -7.68 -6.80
C GLY A 61 -21.24 -7.35 -6.70
N LYS A 62 -22.07 -8.37 -6.41
CA LYS A 62 -23.51 -8.21 -6.23
C LYS A 62 -23.91 -7.46 -4.95
N LYS A 63 -23.00 -7.35 -3.97
CA LYS A 63 -23.26 -6.66 -2.70
C LYS A 63 -22.41 -5.40 -2.53
N GLN A 64 -21.16 -5.42 -2.98
CA GLN A 64 -20.28 -4.26 -2.96
C GLN A 64 -19.35 -4.23 -4.18
N GLU A 65 -18.89 -3.03 -4.54
CA GLU A 65 -17.73 -2.88 -5.39
C GLU A 65 -16.45 -2.93 -4.55
N THR A 66 -15.40 -3.55 -5.05
CA THR A 66 -14.07 -3.53 -4.40
C THR A 66 -13.01 -3.22 -5.44
N VAL A 67 -12.12 -2.29 -5.10
CA VAL A 67 -10.93 -2.00 -5.90
C VAL A 67 -9.77 -2.78 -5.30
N ILE A 68 -9.00 -3.45 -6.16
CA ILE A 68 -7.80 -4.20 -5.79
C ILE A 68 -6.61 -3.40 -6.31
N TYR A 69 -5.75 -2.96 -5.40
CA TYR A 69 -4.42 -2.47 -5.73
C TYR A 69 -3.56 -3.64 -6.19
N CYS A 70 -2.88 -3.49 -7.33
CA CYS A 70 -1.98 -4.50 -7.88
C CYS A 70 -0.59 -3.86 -8.00
N GLY A 71 0.28 -4.12 -7.02
CA GLY A 71 1.64 -3.60 -6.97
C GLY A 71 2.68 -4.66 -7.27
N ASP A 72 3.86 -4.18 -7.67
CA ASP A 72 5.01 -5.00 -8.00
C ASP A 72 6.11 -4.82 -6.95
N ARG A 73 6.56 -5.93 -6.38
CA ARG A 73 7.80 -5.97 -5.60
C ARG A 73 8.94 -6.32 -6.55
N TRP A 74 9.66 -5.30 -6.98
CA TRP A 74 10.80 -5.44 -7.91
C TRP A 74 12.07 -6.03 -7.29
N ALA A 75 12.04 -6.39 -6.01
CA ALA A 75 13.19 -6.81 -5.24
C ALA A 75 14.01 -7.93 -5.92
N ASP A 76 13.38 -8.96 -6.50
CA ASP A 76 14.13 -10.03 -7.20
C ASP A 76 14.81 -9.51 -8.48
N PHE A 77 14.08 -8.70 -9.27
CA PHE A 77 14.62 -8.08 -10.48
C PHE A 77 15.79 -7.13 -10.19
N ALA A 78 15.76 -6.47 -9.02
CA ALA A 78 16.81 -5.59 -8.54
C ALA A 78 17.91 -6.30 -7.74
N TRP A 79 17.89 -7.63 -7.66
CA TRP A 79 18.80 -8.46 -6.85
C TRP A 79 18.82 -8.06 -5.36
N ASN A 80 17.68 -7.56 -4.90
CA ASN A 80 17.43 -6.94 -3.62
C ASN A 80 16.31 -7.69 -2.85
N GLY A 81 16.17 -9.00 -3.03
CA GLY A 81 15.31 -9.86 -2.21
C GLY A 81 14.25 -10.62 -3.00
N LEU A 82 13.18 -11.04 -2.32
CA LEU A 82 12.09 -11.79 -2.96
C LEU A 82 11.18 -10.84 -3.74
N GLY A 83 10.97 -11.14 -5.03
CA GLY A 83 10.10 -10.41 -5.92
C GLY A 83 8.78 -11.15 -6.14
N TYR A 84 7.68 -10.41 -6.10
CA TYR A 84 6.33 -10.93 -6.30
C TYR A 84 5.35 -9.79 -6.52
N ASN A 85 4.18 -10.09 -7.07
CA ASN A 85 3.09 -9.12 -7.09
C ASN A 85 2.37 -9.15 -5.73
N GLN A 86 2.06 -7.99 -5.17
CA GLN A 86 1.27 -7.87 -3.96
C GLN A 86 -0.05 -7.19 -4.28
N TRP A 87 -1.13 -7.95 -4.13
CA TRP A 87 -2.47 -7.48 -4.43
C TRP A 87 -3.25 -7.32 -3.14
N MET A 88 -3.92 -6.18 -2.97
CA MET A 88 -4.53 -5.81 -1.69
C MET A 88 -5.83 -5.04 -1.92
N PRO A 89 -6.83 -5.17 -1.03
CA PRO A 89 -8.09 -4.46 -1.19
C PRO A 89 -7.94 -2.98 -0.80
N ILE A 90 -8.65 -2.13 -1.55
CA ILE A 90 -8.91 -0.74 -1.20
C ILE A 90 -10.39 -0.63 -0.83
N SER A 91 -10.65 -0.07 0.35
CA SER A 91 -12.00 0.35 0.74
C SER A 91 -12.21 1.83 0.46
N ALA A 92 -13.44 2.20 0.10
CA ALA A 92 -13.87 3.58 0.01
C ALA A 92 -15.05 3.80 0.96
N ASN A 93 -15.01 4.89 1.74
CA ASN A 93 -16.20 5.47 2.38
C ASN A 93 -16.57 6.75 1.62
N GLU A 94 -17.60 7.49 2.02
CA GLU A 94 -18.07 8.68 1.28
C GLU A 94 -16.99 9.74 1.02
N LYS A 95 -15.97 9.84 1.87
CA LYS A 95 -14.95 10.90 1.81
C LYS A 95 -13.57 10.38 1.42
N ASP A 96 -13.22 9.19 1.89
CA ASP A 96 -11.85 8.69 1.89
C ASP A 96 -11.73 7.30 1.27
N ILE A 97 -10.50 7.01 0.84
CA ILE A 97 -10.07 5.68 0.39
C ILE A 97 -8.91 5.23 1.25
N GLN A 98 -8.80 3.92 1.45
CA GLN A 98 -7.73 3.33 2.25
C GLN A 98 -7.29 2.01 1.63
N LEU A 99 -5.97 1.86 1.45
CA LEU A 99 -5.34 0.58 1.18
C LEU A 99 -5.26 -0.24 2.47
N HIS A 100 -5.63 -1.51 2.40
CA HIS A 100 -5.40 -2.45 3.50
C HIS A 100 -4.12 -3.22 3.21
N SER A 101 -3.02 -2.85 3.87
CA SER A 101 -1.75 -3.57 3.77
C SER A 101 -1.88 -4.95 4.42
N LEU A 102 -2.05 -5.98 3.59
CA LEU A 102 -2.35 -7.34 4.02
C LEU A 102 -1.48 -8.33 3.25
N SER A 103 -0.82 -9.23 3.98
CA SER A 103 -0.10 -10.39 3.42
C SER A 103 -1.03 -11.58 3.14
N ASN A 104 -2.19 -11.63 3.80
CA ASN A 104 -3.20 -12.66 3.57
C ASN A 104 -4.62 -12.09 3.66
N TRP A 105 -5.42 -12.35 2.64
CA TRP A 105 -6.82 -11.91 2.60
C TRP A 105 -7.64 -12.79 1.65
N LYS A 106 -8.95 -12.76 1.81
CA LYS A 106 -9.91 -13.55 1.03
C LYS A 106 -10.87 -12.60 0.31
N LEU A 107 -11.17 -12.88 -0.96
CA LEU A 107 -12.14 -12.16 -1.77
C LEU A 107 -13.25 -13.10 -2.23
N ASN A 108 -14.50 -12.70 -2.01
CA ASN A 108 -15.64 -13.28 -2.69
C ASN A 108 -15.93 -12.46 -3.96
N THR A 109 -15.53 -12.97 -5.13
CA THR A 109 -15.70 -12.25 -6.40
C THR A 109 -17.17 -12.11 -6.83
N VAL A 110 -18.06 -12.96 -6.31
CA VAL A 110 -19.50 -12.90 -6.60
C VAL A 110 -20.16 -11.76 -5.84
N THR A 111 -19.85 -11.60 -4.55
CA THR A 111 -20.44 -10.54 -3.71
C THR A 111 -19.63 -9.25 -3.73
N GLY A 112 -18.34 -9.34 -4.04
CA GLY A 112 -17.35 -8.27 -3.93
C GLY A 112 -16.82 -8.08 -2.51
N GLU A 113 -17.32 -8.82 -1.53
CA GLU A 113 -16.87 -8.73 -0.14
C GLU A 113 -15.48 -9.34 0.01
N TRP A 114 -14.67 -8.73 0.88
CA TRP A 114 -13.37 -9.25 1.25
C TRP A 114 -13.21 -9.27 2.77
N GLN A 115 -12.29 -10.08 3.26
CA GLN A 115 -11.93 -10.14 4.67
C GLN A 115 -10.44 -10.42 4.85
N VAL A 116 -9.89 -10.00 5.98
CA VAL A 116 -8.54 -10.39 6.39
C VAL A 116 -8.49 -11.91 6.52
N GLY A 117 -7.42 -12.51 6.02
CA GLY A 117 -7.25 -13.95 6.07
C GLY A 117 -6.58 -14.37 7.39
N ASP A 118 -6.84 -15.61 7.79
CA ASP A 118 -6.46 -16.13 9.12
C ASP A 118 -4.93 -16.14 9.34
N ASN A 119 -4.16 -16.13 8.25
CA ASN A 119 -2.70 -16.16 8.26
C ASN A 119 -2.07 -14.79 7.93
N ASN A 120 -2.80 -13.69 8.11
CA ASN A 120 -2.26 -12.36 7.84
C ASN A 120 -1.15 -12.03 8.85
N ASN A 121 0.07 -11.82 8.35
CA ASN A 121 1.12 -11.19 9.12
C ASN A 121 0.89 -9.67 9.13
N TYR A 122 0.74 -9.10 10.32
CA TYR A 122 0.52 -7.67 10.54
C TYR A 122 1.80 -6.84 10.58
N ILE A 123 2.98 -7.49 10.52
CA ILE A 123 4.28 -6.80 10.44
C ILE A 123 4.32 -5.97 9.16
N LEU A 124 4.51 -4.66 9.34
CA LEU A 124 4.65 -3.69 8.26
C LEU A 124 6.12 -3.62 7.83
N ASN A 125 6.42 -3.78 6.54
CA ASN A 125 7.81 -3.82 6.05
C ASN A 125 8.70 -4.84 6.82
N PRO A 126 8.33 -6.14 6.83
CA PRO A 126 8.92 -7.15 7.72
C PRO A 126 10.39 -7.47 7.49
N GLU A 127 10.97 -7.05 6.36
CA GLU A 127 12.34 -7.40 5.96
C GLU A 127 13.16 -6.18 5.57
N PHE A 128 12.66 -4.96 5.82
CA PHE A 128 13.28 -3.71 5.38
C PHE A 128 13.62 -3.71 3.88
N ALA A 129 12.91 -4.53 3.09
CA ALA A 129 13.23 -4.76 1.70
C ALA A 129 13.05 -3.50 0.86
N ALA A 130 12.19 -2.59 1.31
CA ALA A 130 12.03 -1.27 0.71
C ALA A 130 13.16 -0.29 1.09
N ASP A 131 13.78 -0.47 2.26
CA ASP A 131 14.81 0.41 2.82
C ASP A 131 16.22 -0.13 2.57
N ARG A 132 16.45 -0.85 1.47
CA ARG A 132 17.78 -1.38 1.09
C ARG A 132 18.77 -0.31 0.59
N ILE A 133 18.48 0.94 0.90
CA ILE A 133 19.37 2.09 0.78
C ILE A 133 19.77 2.56 2.19
N ILE A 134 20.82 3.36 2.30
CA ILE A 134 21.20 3.90 3.61
C ILE A 134 20.10 4.86 4.08
N VAL A 135 19.41 4.49 5.16
CA VAL A 135 18.41 5.32 5.83
C VAL A 135 18.75 5.50 7.30
N ASN A 136 18.36 6.64 7.87
CA ASN A 136 18.53 6.92 9.30
C ASN A 136 17.36 6.41 10.14
N LYS A 137 16.23 6.07 9.51
CA LYS A 137 15.02 5.53 10.15
C LYS A 137 14.40 4.51 9.21
N LEU A 138 14.02 3.35 9.75
CA LEU A 138 13.36 2.28 9.00
C LEU A 138 11.85 2.56 8.95
N THR A 139 11.29 2.51 7.75
CA THR A 139 9.85 2.77 7.55
C THR A 139 9.01 1.66 8.15
N GLY A 140 8.04 2.01 9.00
CA GLY A 140 7.23 1.02 9.73
C GLY A 140 7.85 0.51 11.03
N TRP A 141 8.97 1.09 11.46
CA TRP A 141 9.66 0.69 12.68
C TRP A 141 10.06 1.89 13.55
N GLU A 142 10.17 1.64 14.85
CA GLU A 142 10.65 2.59 15.83
C GLU A 142 12.00 2.14 16.38
N ASN A 143 12.96 3.07 16.43
CA ASN A 143 14.25 2.86 17.07
C ASN A 143 14.16 3.41 18.50
N GLN A 144 14.35 2.55 19.49
CA GLN A 144 14.46 2.95 20.88
C GLN A 144 15.92 2.85 21.32
N LEU A 145 16.42 3.96 21.84
CA LEU A 145 17.72 4.08 22.48
C LEU A 145 17.48 4.13 23.98
N GLU A 146 17.75 3.05 24.72
CA GLU A 146 17.88 3.18 26.18
C GLU A 146 19.31 3.58 26.53
N GLU A 147 19.46 4.53 27.44
CA GLU A 147 20.76 5.01 27.91
C GLU A 147 21.57 3.83 28.49
N ASN A 148 22.77 3.59 27.93
CA ASN A 148 23.65 2.45 28.26
C ASN A 148 23.18 1.05 27.77
N SER A 149 22.32 0.98 26.76
CA SER A 149 21.88 -0.28 26.15
C SER A 149 22.22 -0.38 24.65
N ALA A 150 21.94 -1.53 24.03
CA ALA A 150 21.99 -1.70 22.58
C ALA A 150 20.74 -1.08 21.90
N ASN A 151 20.84 -0.71 20.63
CA ASN A 151 19.70 -0.21 19.86
C ASN A 151 18.62 -1.29 19.73
N PHE A 152 17.37 -0.96 20.06
CA PHE A 152 16.22 -1.85 19.83
C PHE A 152 15.34 -1.29 18.71
N VAL A 153 14.83 -2.19 17.88
CA VAL A 153 13.85 -1.86 16.83
C VAL A 153 12.56 -2.64 17.03
N SER A 154 11.42 -1.96 16.98
CA SER A 154 10.09 -2.56 17.10
C SER A 154 9.21 -2.15 15.91
N ASN A 155 8.32 -3.05 15.46
CA ASN A 155 7.40 -2.75 14.37
C ASN A 155 6.21 -1.94 14.88
N VAL A 156 5.75 -0.95 14.11
CA VAL A 156 4.56 -0.14 14.46
C VAL A 156 3.25 -0.79 14.02
N SER A 157 3.26 -2.12 13.82
CA SER A 157 2.08 -2.93 13.56
C SER A 157 0.93 -2.57 14.50
N PRO A 158 -0.32 -2.54 14.00
CA PRO A 158 -1.50 -2.41 14.84
C PRO A 158 -1.65 -3.55 15.86
#